data_AF-A0A7W1FB94-F1
#
_entry.id   AF-A0A7W1FB94-F1
#
_cell.length_a   1.000
_cell.length_b   1.000
_cell.length_c   1.000
_cell.angle_alpha   90.00
_cell.angle_beta   90.00
_cell.angle_gamma   90.00
#
_symmetry.space_group_name_H-M   'P 1'
#
loop_
_entity.id
_entity.type
_entity.pdbx_description
1 polymer ?
#
loop_
_entity_poly.entity_id
_entity_poly.type
_entity_poly.pdbx_seq_one_letter_code
_entity_poly.pdbx_strand_id
1 'polypeptide(L)'
;MSQMTTLLALERAFGSGLLVSAFLFGFRHGIDWDHIAAITDIAGSQDDRRRSILFGSIYALGHALVVFLIGTAAILLGERLPD
;
A
#
# COMPACT_ATOMS: atom_id res chain seq x y z
N MET A 1 35.64 -15.19 4.12
CA MET A 1 34.37 -15.25 4.88
C MET A 1 33.84 -13.87 5.28
N SER A 2 34.63 -12.98 5.89
CA SER A 2 34.17 -11.63 6.32
C SER A 2 33.65 -10.70 5.20
N GLN A 3 34.25 -10.71 4.00
CA GLN A 3 33.75 -9.86 2.90
C GLN A 3 32.38 -10.31 2.36
N MET A 4 32.12 -11.62 2.33
CA MET A 4 30.84 -12.17 1.84
C MET A 4 29.67 -11.86 2.79
N THR A 5 29.92 -11.84 4.10
CA THR A 5 28.90 -11.42 5.09
C THR A 5 28.54 -9.94 4.97
N THR A 6 29.51 -9.09 4.62
CA THR A 6 29.28 -7.65 4.44
C THR A 6 28.45 -7.35 3.19
N LEU A 7 28.70 -8.06 2.09
CA LEU A 7 27.91 -7.91 0.85
C LEU A 7 26.45 -8.36 1.04
N LEU A 8 26.22 -9.51 1.68
CA LEU A 8 24.88 -9.98 2.01
C LEU A 8 24.14 -9.02 2.96
N ALA A 9 24.85 -8.39 3.90
CA ALA A 9 24.27 -7.38 4.78
C ALA A 9 23.86 -6.12 4.02
N LEU A 10 24.66 -5.69 3.03
CA LEU A 10 24.35 -4.53 2.19
C LEU A 10 23.13 -4.80 1.29
N GLU A 11 23.05 -5.97 0.66
CA GLU A 11 21.91 -6.37 -0.16
C GLU A 11 20.61 -6.42 0.65
N ARG A 12 20.67 -7.00 1.86
CA ARG A 12 19.52 -7.03 2.79
C ARG A 12 19.13 -5.63 3.24
N ALA A 13 20.10 -4.76 3.54
CA ALA A 13 19.85 -3.38 3.92
C ALA A 13 19.20 -2.58 2.77
N PHE A 14 19.68 -2.76 1.54
CA PHE A 14 19.10 -2.13 0.36
C PHE A 14 17.68 -2.63 0.08
N GLY A 15 17.47 -3.96 0.08
CA GLY A 15 16.15 -4.57 -0.13
C GLY A 15 15.13 -4.13 0.93
N SER A 16 15.51 -4.14 2.21
CA SER A 16 14.64 -3.64 3.29
C SER A 16 14.38 -2.13 3.17
N GLY A 17 15.39 -1.34 2.81
CA GLY A 17 15.21 0.10 2.56
C GLY A 17 14.24 0.39 1.42
N LEU A 18 14.28 -0.42 0.36
CA LEU A 18 13.37 -0.31 -0.78
C LEU A 18 11.92 -0.70 -0.40
N LEU A 19 11.75 -1.77 0.39
CA LEU A 19 10.43 -2.17 0.91
C LEU A 19 9.83 -1.11 1.83
N VAL A 20 10.63 -0.56 2.76
CA VAL A 20 10.17 0.52 3.65
C VAL A 20 9.79 1.76 2.85
N SER A 21 10.61 2.15 1.88
CA SER A 21 10.33 3.31 1.03
C SER A 21 9.05 3.10 0.21
N ALA A 22 8.91 1.95 -0.45
CA ALA A 22 7.71 1.60 -1.21
C ALA A 22 6.44 1.62 -0.33
N PHE A 23 6.52 1.08 0.89
CA PHE A 23 5.42 1.13 1.85
C PHE A 23 5.06 2.57 2.24
N LEU A 24 6.04 3.41 2.55
CA LEU A 24 5.80 4.82 2.92
C LEU A 24 5.22 5.63 1.77
N PHE A 25 5.70 5.42 0.53
CA PHE A 25 5.12 6.05 -0.65
C PHE A 25 3.68 5.59 -0.90
N GLY A 26 3.38 4.29 -0.73
CA GLY A 26 2.02 3.76 -0.79
C GLY A 26 1.10 4.36 0.29
N PHE A 27 1.59 4.46 1.53
CA PHE A 27 0.83 5.08 2.62
C PHE A 27 0.54 6.56 2.35
N ARG A 28 1.54 7.31 1.85
CA ARG A 28 1.36 8.69 1.42
C ARG A 28 0.30 8.78 0.33
N HIS A 29 0.37 7.91 -0.67
CA HIS A 29 -0.58 7.90 -1.79
C HIS A 29 -2.02 7.68 -1.32
N GLY A 30 -2.25 6.82 -0.33
CA GLY A 30 -3.57 6.63 0.26
C GLY A 30 -4.17 7.87 0.95
N ILE A 31 -3.36 8.90 1.22
CA ILE A 31 -3.77 10.20 1.80
C ILE A 31 -3.84 11.30 0.72
N ASP A 32 -3.65 10.96 -0.56
CA ASP A 32 -3.74 11.93 -1.66
C ASP A 32 -5.17 12.50 -1.80
N TRP A 33 -5.24 13.67 -2.46
CA TRP A 33 -6.46 14.47 -2.58
C TRP A 33 -7.61 13.74 -3.26
N ASP A 34 -7.32 12.78 -4.16
CA ASP A 34 -8.30 11.96 -4.85
C ASP A 34 -9.04 11.00 -3.89
N HIS A 35 -8.30 10.37 -2.98
CA HIS A 35 -8.88 9.48 -1.96
C HIS A 35 -9.74 10.27 -0.97
N ILE A 36 -9.26 11.43 -0.52
CA ILE A 36 -10.02 12.31 0.37
C ILE A 36 -11.29 12.80 -0.32
N ALA A 37 -11.22 13.20 -1.60
CA ALA A 37 -12.38 13.64 -2.36
C ALA A 37 -13.42 12.51 -2.52
N ALA A 38 -12.99 11.30 -2.87
CA ALA A 38 -13.87 10.15 -3.02
C ALA A 38 -14.57 9.76 -1.70
N ILE A 39 -13.82 9.70 -0.60
CA ILE A 39 -14.39 9.39 0.73
C ILE A 39 -15.35 10.50 1.17
N THR A 40 -15.01 11.76 0.91
CA THR A 40 -15.86 12.91 1.27
C THR A 40 -17.15 12.95 0.46
N ASP A 41 -17.11 12.60 -0.83
CA ASP A 41 -18.29 12.48 -1.69
C ASP A 41 -19.22 11.37 -1.19
N ILE A 42 -18.67 10.17 -0.91
CA ILE A 42 -19.43 9.06 -0.32
C ILE A 42 -20.02 9.47 1.03
N ALA A 43 -19.21 10.05 1.92
CA ALA A 43 -19.63 10.46 3.26
C ALA A 43 -20.70 11.57 3.23
N GLY A 44 -20.59 12.52 2.29
CA GLY A 44 -21.49 13.64 2.10
C GLY A 44 -22.82 13.27 1.45
N SER A 45 -22.87 12.16 0.71
CA SER A 45 -24.10 11.61 0.12
C SER A 45 -25.05 10.95 1.13
N GLN A 46 -24.67 10.87 2.41
CA GLN A 46 -25.43 10.18 3.46
C GLN A 46 -25.99 11.15 4.49
N ASP A 47 -27.30 11.12 4.71
CA ASP A 47 -27.98 11.96 5.71
C ASP A 47 -27.67 11.55 7.16
N ASP A 48 -27.34 10.26 7.38
CA ASP A 48 -27.03 9.72 8.69
C ASP A 48 -25.53 9.57 8.93
N ARG A 49 -25.05 10.10 10.06
CA ARG A 49 -23.64 10.09 10.46
C ARG A 49 -23.06 8.67 10.56
N ARG A 50 -23.84 7.70 11.07
CA ARG A 50 -23.35 6.32 11.21
C ARG A 50 -23.23 5.65 9.85
N ARG A 51 -24.20 5.86 8.95
CA ARG A 51 -24.12 5.39 7.56
C ARG A 51 -22.96 6.00 6.79
N SER A 52 -22.72 7.30 6.97
CA SER A 52 -21.58 8.02 6.39
C SER A 52 -20.25 7.38 6.77
N ILE A 53 -20.03 7.12 8.07
CA ILE A 53 -18.83 6.43 8.56
C ILE A 53 -18.76 4.99 8.03
N LEU A 54 -19.88 4.26 8.02
CA LEU A 54 -19.91 2.88 7.57
C LEU A 54 -19.53 2.75 6.09
N PHE A 55 -20.20 3.51 5.21
CA PHE A 55 -19.93 3.42 3.77
C PHE A 55 -18.54 3.95 3.40
N GLY A 56 -18.09 5.04 4.03
CA GLY A 56 -16.71 5.49 3.88
C GLY A 56 -15.68 4.44 4.30
N SER A 57 -15.92 3.75 5.42
CA SER A 57 -15.04 2.67 5.91
C SER A 57 -15.06 1.45 4.99
N ILE A 58 -16.23 1.04 4.49
CA ILE A 58 -16.36 -0.08 3.54
C ILE A 58 -15.58 0.22 2.25
N TYR A 59 -15.73 1.43 1.71
CA TYR A 59 -14.99 1.86 0.52
C TYR A 59 -13.47 1.83 0.77
N ALA A 60 -13.00 2.47 1.85
CA ALA A 60 -11.58 2.53 2.17
C ALA A 60 -10.97 1.14 2.39
N LEU A 61 -11.65 0.27 3.14
CA LEU A 61 -11.20 -1.10 3.38
C LEU A 61 -11.22 -1.95 2.10
N GLY A 62 -12.27 -1.83 1.29
CA GLY A 62 -12.38 -2.54 0.02
C GLY A 62 -11.27 -2.14 -0.95
N HIS A 63 -11.03 -0.84 -1.08
CA HIS A 63 -9.94 -0.32 -1.91
C HIS A 63 -8.56 -0.81 -1.42
N ALA A 64 -8.29 -0.68 -0.12
CA ALA A 64 -7.03 -1.13 0.48
C ALA A 64 -6.79 -2.64 0.28
N LEU A 65 -7.84 -3.47 0.38
CA LEU A 65 -7.75 -4.90 0.13
C LEU A 65 -7.36 -5.22 -1.32
N VAL A 66 -7.98 -4.56 -2.30
CA VAL A 66 -7.65 -4.76 -3.73
C VAL A 66 -6.20 -4.37 -4.00
N VAL A 67 -5.75 -3.22 -3.52
CA VAL A 67 -4.37 -2.77 -3.66
C VAL A 67 -3.39 -3.73 -2.99
N PHE A 68 -3.70 -4.22 -1.79
CA PHE A 68 -2.88 -5.20 -1.08
C PHE A 68 -2.74 -6.51 -1.86
N LEU A 69 -3.84 -7.04 -2.41
CA LEU A 69 -3.82 -8.27 -3.20
C LEU A 69 -3.02 -8.10 -4.48
N ILE A 70 -3.24 -7.01 -5.23
CA ILE A 70 -2.50 -6.73 -6.48
C ILE A 70 -1.02 -6.50 -6.18
N GLY A 71 -0.69 -5.72 -5.15
CA GLY A 71 0.70 -5.46 -4.76
C GLY A 71 1.43 -6.74 -4.34
N THR A 72 0.78 -7.59 -3.54
CA THR A 72 1.34 -8.90 -3.15
C THR A 72 1.53 -9.79 -4.37
N ALA A 73 0.55 -9.85 -5.27
CA ALA A 73 0.66 -10.63 -6.50
C ALA A 73 1.78 -10.11 -7.41
N ALA A 74 1.97 -8.79 -7.52
CA ALA A 74 3.03 -8.18 -8.30
C ALA A 74 4.42 -8.52 -7.76
N ILE A 75 4.61 -8.52 -6.44
CA ILE A 75 5.87 -8.93 -5.80
C ILE A 75 6.15 -10.42 -6.09
N LEU A 76 5.16 -11.29 -5.90
CA LEU A 76 5.30 -12.72 -6.15
C LEU A 76 5.54 -13.05 -7.64
N LEU A 77 4.97 -12.28 -8.55
CA LEU A 77 5.19 -12.44 -9.99
C LEU A 77 6.55 -11.89 -10.42
N GLY A 78 7.01 -10.81 -9.79
CA GLY A 78 8.34 -10.24 -10.02
C GLY A 78 9.46 -11.25 -9.82
N GLU A 79 9.33 -12.13 -8.81
CA GLU A 79 10.28 -13.23 -8.58
C GLU A 79 10.28 -14.30 -9.68
N ARG A 80 9.26 -14.34 -10.53
CA ARG A 80 9.10 -15.34 -11.61
C ARG A 80 9.39 -14.79 -13.00
N LEU A 81 9.69 -13.50 -13.14
CA LEU A 81 10.08 -12.93 -14.42
C LEU A 81 11.53 -13.36 -14.72
N PRO A 82 11.80 -13.99 -15.88
CA PRO A 82 13.16 -14.28 -16.32
C PRO A 82 13.92 -12.96 -16.55
N ASP A 83 15.20 -12.94 -16.18
CA ASP A 83 16.12 -11.79 -16.38
C ASP A 83 16.19 -11.31 -17.84
#